data_AF-A0A1P8UHK3-F1
#
_entry.id   AF-A0A1P8UHK3-F1
#
_cell.length_a   1.000
_cell.length_b   1.000
_cell.length_c   1.000
_cell.angle_alpha   90.00
_cell.angle_beta   90.00
_cell.angle_gamma   90.00
#
_symmetry.space_group_name_H-M   'P 1'
#
loop_
_entity.id
_entity.type
_entity.pdbx_description
1 polymer ?
#
loop_
_entity_poly.entity_id
_entity_poly.type
_entity_poly.pdbx_seq_one_letter_code
_entity_poly.pdbx_strand_id
1 'polypeptide(L)'
;MSSDFDQCTAWIRRAQGDMKAFVEGLAARLEGDLPGMVEVERKKDGLFAKTHHVQAIRIHTDNNDYLLRHEGAHFSTVRAKTVRGVVLKHEDLPLTAWLESLMKDLGDLSGEMQGASTALHDFLMG
;
A
#
# COMPACT_ATOMS: atom_id res chain seq x y z
N MET A 1 -9.57 13.55 -17.47
CA MET A 1 -9.23 12.35 -16.67
C MET A 1 -9.28 12.74 -15.18
N SER A 2 -10.47 12.96 -14.64
CA SER A 2 -10.69 13.43 -13.26
C SER A 2 -11.58 12.48 -12.43
N SER A 3 -12.18 11.46 -13.05
CA SER A 3 -13.11 10.54 -12.36
C SER A 3 -12.39 9.57 -11.45
N ASP A 4 -11.30 8.97 -11.91
CA ASP A 4 -10.65 7.84 -11.22
C ASP A 4 -10.03 8.29 -9.89
N PHE A 5 -9.56 9.53 -9.85
CA PHE A 5 -8.93 10.16 -8.69
C PHE A 5 -9.94 10.60 -7.63
N ASP A 6 -11.01 11.28 -8.04
CA ASP A 6 -12.09 11.68 -7.13
C ASP A 6 -12.78 10.45 -6.52
N GLN A 7 -12.83 9.34 -7.27
CA GLN A 7 -13.39 8.07 -6.84
C GLN A 7 -12.48 7.32 -5.84
N CYS A 8 -11.15 7.31 -6.07
CA CYS A 8 -10.18 6.86 -5.07
C CYS A 8 -10.33 7.65 -3.75
N THR A 9 -10.55 8.96 -3.83
CA THR A 9 -10.72 9.81 -2.66
C THR A 9 -12.00 9.49 -1.89
N ALA A 10 -13.12 9.23 -2.58
CA ALA A 10 -14.37 8.81 -1.98
C ALA A 10 -14.26 7.43 -1.31
N TRP A 11 -13.50 6.53 -1.91
CA TRP A 11 -13.25 5.19 -1.39
C TRP A 11 -12.39 5.21 -0.12
N ILE A 12 -11.33 6.02 -0.09
CA ILE A 12 -10.46 6.16 1.09
C ILE A 12 -11.27 6.64 2.31
N ARG A 13 -12.24 7.54 2.12
CA ARG A 13 -13.14 7.97 3.20
C ARG A 13 -14.05 6.86 3.71
N ARG A 14 -14.40 5.89 2.86
CA ARG A 14 -15.16 4.69 3.26
C ARG A 14 -14.28 3.67 3.98
N ALA A 15 -13.04 3.49 3.50
CA ALA A 15 -12.03 2.62 4.11
C ALA A 15 -11.60 3.09 5.52
N GLN A 16 -11.70 4.40 5.82
CA GLN A 16 -11.48 4.91 7.18
C GLN A 16 -12.39 4.27 8.25
N GLY A 17 -13.54 3.69 7.87
CA GLY A 17 -14.43 2.98 8.80
C GLY A 17 -13.92 1.59 9.24
N ASP A 18 -13.10 0.92 8.43
CA ASP A 18 -12.49 -0.38 8.73
C ASP A 18 -11.11 -0.51 8.07
N MET A 19 -10.18 0.32 8.56
CA MET A 19 -8.83 0.42 8.00
C MET A 19 -8.05 -0.90 8.10
N LYS A 20 -8.35 -1.72 9.11
CA LYS A 20 -7.69 -3.03 9.29
C LYS A 20 -8.09 -3.99 8.17
N ALA A 21 -9.39 -4.13 7.89
CA ALA A 21 -9.85 -4.97 6.78
C ALA A 21 -9.32 -4.47 5.42
N PHE A 22 -9.23 -3.14 5.25
CA PHE A 22 -8.63 -2.55 4.06
C PHE A 22 -7.17 -2.95 3.89
N VAL A 23 -6.33 -2.77 4.91
CA VAL A 23 -4.90 -3.09 4.84
C VAL A 23 -4.67 -4.59 4.61
N GLU A 24 -5.51 -5.46 5.19
CA GLU A 24 -5.49 -6.90 4.90
C GLU A 24 -5.81 -7.21 3.44
N GLY A 25 -6.87 -6.59 2.89
CA GLY A 25 -7.26 -6.78 1.49
C GLY A 25 -6.20 -6.27 0.52
N LEU A 26 -5.63 -5.10 0.81
CA LEU A 26 -4.53 -4.51 0.06
C LEU A 26 -3.29 -5.42 0.08
N ALA A 27 -2.89 -5.89 1.27
CA ALA A 27 -1.76 -6.80 1.42
C ALA A 27 -1.97 -8.09 0.62
N ALA A 28 -3.14 -8.73 0.74
CA ALA A 28 -3.45 -9.96 0.03
C ALA A 28 -3.42 -9.77 -1.50
N ARG A 29 -3.90 -8.62 -1.99
CA ARG A 29 -3.89 -8.32 -3.42
C ARG A 29 -2.48 -8.06 -3.94
N LEU A 30 -1.73 -7.23 -3.24
CA LEU A 30 -0.35 -6.90 -3.58
C LEU A 30 0.59 -8.11 -3.49
N GLU A 31 0.45 -8.98 -2.49
CA GLU A 31 1.20 -10.25 -2.43
C GLU A 31 0.87 -11.18 -3.61
N GLY A 32 -0.38 -11.19 -4.06
CA GLY A 32 -0.83 -12.01 -5.18
C GLY A 32 -0.34 -11.51 -6.53
N ASP A 33 -0.35 -10.19 -6.73
CA ASP A 33 -0.04 -9.56 -8.02
C ASP A 33 1.43 -9.15 -8.17
N LEU A 34 2.19 -9.02 -7.06
CA LEU A 34 3.60 -8.59 -7.05
C LEU A 34 4.49 -9.48 -6.14
N PRO A 35 4.61 -10.77 -6.43
CA PRO A 35 5.46 -11.66 -5.65
C PRO A 35 6.93 -11.22 -5.71
N GLY A 36 7.52 -10.94 -4.54
CA GLY A 36 8.93 -10.54 -4.40
C GLY A 36 9.21 -9.04 -4.44
N MET A 37 8.23 -8.20 -4.77
CA MET A 37 8.35 -6.73 -4.65
C MET A 37 7.60 -6.19 -3.43
N VAL A 38 6.74 -7.00 -2.82
CA VAL A 38 5.93 -6.63 -1.66
C VAL A 38 6.32 -7.51 -0.48
N GLU A 39 6.69 -6.87 0.62
CA GLU A 39 6.93 -7.51 1.91
C GLU A 39 5.77 -7.18 2.85
N VAL A 40 5.08 -8.21 3.33
CA VAL A 40 4.01 -8.04 4.32
C VAL A 40 4.48 -8.63 5.66
N GLU A 41 4.69 -7.75 6.63
CA GLU A 41 4.95 -8.15 8.01
C GLU A 41 3.61 -8.39 8.72
N ARG A 42 3.29 -9.65 9.00
CA ARG A 42 2.11 -10.04 9.78
C ARG A 42 2.49 -10.32 11.22
N LYS A 43 1.86 -9.65 12.17
CA LYS A 43 2.06 -9.87 13.61
C LYS A 43 0.85 -10.54 14.23
N LYS A 44 1.10 -11.40 15.23
CA LYS A 44 0.04 -11.97 16.06
C LYS A 44 -0.40 -10.92 17.10
N ASP A 45 -1.70 -10.78 17.29
CA ASP A 45 -2.29 -9.88 18.30
C ASP A 45 -1.88 -10.25 19.75
N GLY A 46 -1.31 -11.43 19.97
CA GLY A 46 -0.72 -11.85 21.25
C GLY A 46 -0.07 -13.22 21.18
N LEU A 47 0.55 -13.66 22.28
CA LEU A 47 1.26 -14.96 22.37
C LEU A 47 0.33 -16.18 22.11
N PHE A 48 -0.99 -16.00 22.26
CA PHE A 48 -2.02 -17.03 22.09
C PHE A 48 -3.14 -16.66 21.11
N ALA A 49 -3.04 -15.52 20.41
CA ALA A 49 -4.06 -15.13 19.44
C ALA A 49 -3.95 -15.99 18.18
N LYS A 50 -5.07 -16.61 17.75
CA LYS A 50 -5.19 -17.28 16.45
C LYS A 50 -5.26 -16.30 15.28
N THR A 51 -5.53 -15.02 15.57
CA THR A 51 -5.69 -13.98 14.58
C THR A 51 -4.35 -13.32 14.31
N HIS A 52 -3.97 -13.29 13.04
CA HIS A 52 -2.83 -12.54 12.54
C HIS A 52 -3.35 -11.26 11.90
N HIS A 53 -2.64 -10.15 12.09
CA HIS A 53 -2.92 -8.92 11.37
C HIS A 53 -1.68 -8.41 10.66
N VAL A 54 -1.88 -7.70 9.55
CA VAL A 54 -0.83 -6.96 8.85
C VAL A 54 -0.36 -5.82 9.75
N GLN A 55 0.89 -5.91 10.18
CA GLN A 55 1.57 -4.91 10.97
C GLN A 55 2.28 -3.90 10.07
N ALA A 56 2.87 -4.36 8.96
CA ALA A 56 3.45 -3.47 7.98
C ALA A 56 3.37 -4.06 6.57
N ILE A 57 3.28 -3.17 5.59
CA ILE A 57 3.42 -3.48 4.17
C ILE A 57 4.54 -2.61 3.64
N ARG A 58 5.55 -3.22 3.03
CA ARG A 58 6.61 -2.54 2.30
C ARG A 58 6.52 -2.93 0.84
N ILE A 59 6.45 -1.94 -0.04
CA ILE A 59 6.35 -2.14 -1.49
C ILE A 59 7.58 -1.48 -2.10
N HIS A 60 8.37 -2.28 -2.77
CA HIS A 60 9.57 -1.85 -3.46
C HIS A 60 9.23 -1.51 -4.90
N THR A 61 9.58 -0.30 -5.32
CA THR A 61 9.53 0.13 -6.72
C THR A 61 10.92 0.59 -7.17
N ASP A 62 11.12 0.81 -8.47
CA ASP A 62 12.43 1.21 -9.00
C ASP A 62 13.02 2.48 -8.37
N ASN A 63 12.14 3.43 -8.01
CA ASN A 63 12.54 4.78 -7.57
C ASN A 63 12.08 5.13 -6.16
N ASN A 64 11.14 4.38 -5.58
CA ASN A 64 10.57 4.67 -4.27
C ASN A 64 10.19 3.39 -3.54
N ASP A 65 10.45 3.35 -2.24
CA ASP A 65 9.90 2.34 -1.35
C ASP A 65 8.72 2.94 -0.59
N TYR A 66 7.62 2.20 -0.55
CA TYR A 66 6.39 2.60 0.09
C TYR A 66 6.17 1.74 1.32
N LEU A 67 6.14 2.36 2.51
CA LEU A 67 5.90 1.69 3.78
C LEU A 67 4.56 2.14 4.38
N LEU A 68 3.72 1.18 4.72
CA LEU A 68 2.54 1.37 5.56
C LEU A 68 2.75 0.56 6.82
N ARG A 69 2.64 1.20 7.99
CA ARG A 69 2.79 0.55 9.29
C ARG A 69 1.57 0.81 10.16
N HIS A 70 1.07 -0.25 10.76
CA HIS A 70 0.00 -0.23 11.73
C HIS A 70 0.59 -0.19 13.14
N GLU A 71 0.32 0.91 13.87
CA GLU A 71 0.75 1.15 15.24
C GLU A 71 -0.48 1.25 16.16
N GLY A 72 -0.98 0.09 16.60
CA GLY A 72 -2.08 -0.01 17.55
C GLY A 72 -3.42 0.38 16.94
N ALA A 73 -3.81 1.65 17.07
CA ALA A 73 -5.03 2.21 16.49
C ALA A 73 -4.74 3.20 15.34
N HIS A 74 -3.48 3.51 15.10
CA HIS A 74 -3.05 4.48 14.10
C HIS A 74 -2.30 3.80 12.97
N PHE A 75 -2.40 4.38 11.78
CA PHE A 75 -1.64 3.97 10.61
C PHE A 75 -0.67 5.07 10.26
N SER A 76 0.60 4.71 10.10
CA SER A 76 1.65 5.58 9.61
C SER A 76 2.04 5.14 8.21
N THR A 77 2.18 6.10 7.30
CA THR A 77 2.53 5.85 5.90
C THR A 77 3.73 6.71 5.54
N VAL A 78 4.75 6.06 5.00
CA VAL A 78 6.03 6.66 4.65
C VAL A 78 6.35 6.31 3.22
N ARG A 79 6.78 7.31 2.45
CA ARG A 79 7.44 7.11 1.17
C ARG A 79 8.92 7.38 1.34
N ALA A 80 9.74 6.38 1.07
CA ALA A 80 11.18 6.51 0.98
C ALA A 80 11.56 6.65 -0.49
N LYS A 81 12.24 7.74 -0.86
CA LYS A 81 12.79 7.89 -2.21
C LYS A 81 14.08 7.09 -2.30
N THR A 82 14.14 6.13 -3.22
CA THR A 82 15.28 5.22 -3.37
C THR A 82 15.85 5.37 -4.77
N VAL A 83 17.15 5.67 -4.89
CA VAL A 83 17.81 5.77 -6.20
C VAL A 83 18.98 4.79 -6.22
N ARG A 84 18.93 3.82 -7.14
CA ARG A 84 19.94 2.76 -7.28
C ARG A 84 20.17 1.96 -5.97
N GLY A 85 19.10 1.70 -5.22
CA GLY A 85 19.16 0.97 -3.95
C GLY A 85 19.62 1.81 -2.74
N VAL A 86 19.80 3.12 -2.88
CA VAL A 86 20.12 4.02 -1.76
C VAL A 86 18.91 4.87 -1.42
N VAL A 87 18.45 4.77 -0.16
CA VAL A 87 17.37 5.63 0.35
C VAL A 87 17.91 7.06 0.55
N LEU A 88 17.35 8.00 -0.20
CA LEU A 88 17.74 9.41 -0.18
C LEU A 88 16.94 10.21 0.85
N LYS A 89 15.65 9.92 0.99
CA LYS A 89 14.75 10.69 1.84
C LYS A 89 13.56 9.85 2.26
N HIS A 90 13.19 9.94 3.54
CA HIS A 90 11.90 9.46 4.04
C HIS A 90 10.93 10.64 4.11
N GLU A 91 9.70 10.42 3.69
CA GLU A 91 8.63 11.40 3.71
C GLU A 91 7.38 10.77 4.30
N ASP A 92 6.97 11.24 5.48
CA ASP A 92 5.70 10.87 6.06
C ASP A 92 4.59 11.51 5.24
N LEU A 93 3.70 10.66 4.71
CA LEU A 93 2.59 11.09 3.87
C LEU A 93 1.29 10.66 4.53
N PRO A 94 0.20 11.43 4.40
CA PRO A 94 -1.12 10.90 4.69
C PRO A 94 -1.41 9.72 3.75
N LEU A 95 -2.17 8.73 4.25
CA LEU A 95 -2.50 7.51 3.51
C LEU A 95 -3.00 7.78 2.09
N THR A 96 -3.81 8.83 1.91
CA THR A 96 -4.32 9.24 0.59
C THR A 96 -3.19 9.60 -0.37
N ALA A 97 -2.30 10.51 0.01
CA ALA A 97 -1.17 10.92 -0.83
C ALA A 97 -0.17 9.77 -1.05
N TRP A 98 -0.05 8.86 -0.07
CA TRP A 98 0.76 7.65 -0.19
C TRP A 98 0.20 6.70 -1.26
N LEU A 99 -1.11 6.41 -1.22
CA LEU A 99 -1.80 5.56 -2.19
C LEU A 99 -1.76 6.17 -3.60
N GLU A 100 -2.00 7.47 -3.72
CA GLU A 100 -1.93 8.20 -4.99
C GLU A 100 -0.53 8.08 -5.62
N SER A 101 0.51 8.28 -4.82
CA SER A 101 1.89 8.17 -5.27
C SER A 101 2.24 6.73 -5.68
N LEU A 102 1.79 5.74 -4.91
CA LEU A 102 1.97 4.33 -5.22
C LEU A 102 1.30 3.95 -6.55
N MET A 103 0.04 4.31 -6.76
CA MET A 103 -0.68 4.02 -8.02
C MET A 103 0.03 4.63 -9.22
N LYS A 104 0.52 5.87 -9.07
CA LYS A 104 1.26 6.54 -10.12
C LYS A 104 2.55 5.80 -10.45
N ASP A 105 3.35 5.45 -9.43
CA ASP A 105 4.61 4.75 -9.65
C ASP A 105 4.40 3.34 -10.22
N LEU A 106 3.40 2.60 -9.74
CA LEU A 106 3.03 1.28 -10.30
C LEU A 106 2.53 1.38 -11.75
N GLY A 107 1.81 2.45 -12.10
CA GLY A 107 1.32 2.70 -13.46
C GLY A 107 2.42 3.13 -14.43
N ASP A 108 3.44 3.82 -13.92
CA ASP A 108 4.60 4.29 -14.69
C ASP A 108 5.64 3.17 -14.94
N LEU A 109 5.57 2.05 -14.20
CA LEU A 109 6.44 0.88 -14.37
C LEU A 109 6.00 0.01 -15.56
N SER A 110 6.82 -0.02 -16.61
CA SER A 110 6.52 -0.73 -17.86
C SER A 110 6.60 -2.26 -17.72
N GLY A 111 5.49 -2.95 -18.01
CA GLY A 111 5.47 -4.37 -18.34
C GLY A 111 4.98 -5.30 -17.23
N GLU A 112 5.78 -5.49 -16.17
CA GLU A 112 5.47 -6.47 -15.11
C GLU A 112 4.54 -5.92 -14.01
N MET A 113 4.61 -4.61 -13.70
CA MET A 113 3.81 -3.98 -12.63
C MET A 113 2.47 -3.39 -13.10
N GLN A 114 2.22 -3.34 -14.41
CA GLN A 114 0.96 -2.85 -14.97
C GLN A 114 -0.24 -3.67 -14.48
N GLY A 115 -0.06 -4.99 -14.28
CA GLY A 115 -1.07 -5.88 -13.73
C GLY A 115 -1.44 -5.52 -12.29
N ALA A 116 -0.46 -5.16 -11.46
CA ALA A 116 -0.68 -4.75 -10.08
C ALA A 116 -1.32 -3.37 -9.96
N SER A 117 -0.94 -2.41 -10.82
CA SER A 117 -1.62 -1.12 -10.89
C SER A 117 -3.10 -1.29 -11.27
N THR A 118 -3.38 -2.15 -12.26
CA THR A 118 -4.76 -2.45 -12.69
C THR A 118 -5.54 -3.14 -11.59
N ALA A 119 -4.93 -4.13 -10.94
CA ALA A 119 -5.55 -4.88 -9.87
C ALA A 119 -5.84 -4.04 -8.62
N LEU A 120 -4.92 -3.14 -8.27
CA LEU A 120 -5.12 -2.16 -7.21
C LEU A 120 -6.25 -1.21 -7.59
N HIS A 121 -6.25 -0.69 -8.82
CA HIS A 121 -7.32 0.15 -9.33
C HIS A 121 -8.69 -0.55 -9.25
N ASP A 122 -8.81 -1.78 -9.74
CA ASP A 122 -10.04 -2.58 -9.66
C ASP A 122 -10.50 -2.82 -8.21
N PHE A 123 -9.56 -3.04 -7.29
CA PHE A 123 -9.87 -3.19 -5.87
C PHE A 123 -10.39 -1.89 -5.24
N LEU A 124 -9.86 -0.73 -5.66
CA LEU A 124 -10.32 0.58 -5.22
C LEU A 124 -11.67 0.97 -5.85
N MET A 125 -12.04 0.36 -6.97
CA MET A 125 -13.27 0.64 -7.73
C MET A 125 -14.41 -0.35 -7.43
N GLY A 126 -14.10 -1.48 -6.80
CA GLY A 126 -15.05 -2.54 -6.41
C GLY A 126 -15.81 -2.30 -5.11
#